data_AF-A0A0S8KLJ4-F1
#
_entry.id   AF-A0A0S8KLJ4-F1
#
_cell.length_a   1.000
_cell.length_b   1.000
_cell.length_c   1.000
_cell.angle_alpha   90.00
_cell.angle_beta   90.00
_cell.angle_gamma   90.00
#
_symmetry.space_group_name_H-M   'P 1'
#
loop_
_entity.id
_entity.type
_entity.pdbx_description
1 polymer ?
#
loop_
_entity_poly.entity_id
_entity_poly.type
_entity_poly.pdbx_seq_one_letter_code
_entity_poly.pdbx_strand_id
1 'polypeptide(L)' 'MSNITRRQFMKRTAAVAATCSIGFPRLIRAKGLNEKLQVGFIAAGGQAGSHTGQSHGAGLQCIAFAEVDKTRWGGV' A
#
# COMPACT_ATOMS: atom_id res chain seq x y z
N MET A 1 7.69 -25.99 -6.24
CA MET A 1 7.51 -24.57 -6.62
C MET A 1 7.71 -24.45 -8.12
N SER A 2 6.69 -24.05 -8.89
CA SER A 2 6.84 -23.88 -10.34
C SER A 2 7.61 -22.59 -10.63
N ASN A 3 8.72 -22.69 -11.34
CA ASN A 3 9.51 -21.52 -11.73
C ASN A 3 8.78 -20.75 -12.84
N ILE A 4 8.24 -19.58 -12.51
CA ILE A 4 7.70 -18.65 -13.50
C ILE A 4 8.86 -17.96 -14.22
N THR A 5 8.89 -18.09 -15.55
CA THR A 5 9.83 -17.32 -16.37
C THR A 5 9.38 -15.86 -16.49
N ARG A 6 10.33 -14.93 -16.68
CA ARG A 6 10.02 -13.49 -16.87
C ARG A 6 8.97 -13.25 -17.96
N ARG A 7 9.00 -14.03 -19.04
CA ARG A 7 8.04 -13.93 -20.15
C ARG A 7 6.64 -14.38 -19.75
N GLN A 8 6.52 -15.45 -18.95
CA GLN A 8 5.23 -15.90 -18.42
C GLN A 8 4.66 -14.88 -17.43
N PHE A 9 5.51 -14.26 -16.60
CA PHE A 9 5.10 -13.16 -15.73
C PHE A 9 4.55 -11.98 -16.54
N MET A 10 5.30 -11.48 -17.52
CA MET A 10 4.86 -10.35 -18.36
C MET A 10 3.55 -10.61 -19.10
N LYS A 11 3.38 -11.82 -19.68
CA LYS A 11 2.11 -12.18 -20.36
C LYS A 11 0.92 -12.19 -19.40
N ARG A 12 1.10 -12.71 -18.17
CA ARG A 12 0.04 -12.75 -17.15
C ARG A 12 -0.27 -11.35 -16.63
N THR A 13 0.75 -10.55 -16.34
CA THR A 13 0.59 -9.16 -15.87
C THR A 13 -0.10 -8.30 -16.93
N ALA A 14 0.23 -8.45 -18.21
CA ALA A 14 -0.42 -7.72 -19.30
C ALA A 14 -1.92 -8.06 -19.42
N ALA A 15 -2.29 -9.34 -19.26
CA ALA A 15 -3.69 -9.76 -19.28
C ALA A 15 -4.51 -9.19 -18.11
N VAL A 16 -3.92 -9.11 -16.91
CA VAL A 16 -4.55 -8.47 -15.74
C VAL A 16 -4.62 -6.95 -15.91
N ALA A 17 -3.56 -6.31 -16.43
CA ALA A 17 -3.55 -4.86 -16.65
C ALA A 17 -4.62 -4.43 -17.68
N ALA A 18 -4.84 -5.21 -18.74
CA ALA A 18 -5.86 -4.95 -19.75
C ALA A 18 -7.30 -5.05 -19.22
N THR A 19 -7.52 -5.80 -18.13
CA THR A 19 -8.85 -5.90 -17.49
C THR A 19 -9.05 -4.83 -16.42
N CYS A 20 -8.00 -4.39 -15.73
CA CYS A 20 -8.06 -3.30 -14.76
C CYS A 20 -8.16 -1.90 -15.39
N SER A 21 -7.74 -1.70 -16.64
CA SER A 21 -7.80 -0.39 -17.32
C SER A 21 -9.22 0.09 -17.65
N ILE A 22 -10.22 -0.80 -17.60
CA ILE A 22 -11.63 -0.46 -17.87
C ILE A 22 -12.36 0.01 -16.57
N GLY A 23 -11.69 -0.01 -15.41
CA GLY A 23 -12.30 0.22 -14.10
C GLY A 23 -11.71 1.35 -13.23
N PHE A 24 -10.69 2.07 -13.69
CA PHE A 24 -10.03 3.14 -12.92
C PHE A 24 -10.42 4.53 -13.45
N PRO A 25 -10.81 5.49 -12.60
CA PRO A 25 -12.17 5.51 -12.09
C PRO A 25 -12.90 6.84 -12.38
N ARG A 26 -14.17 6.67 -12.71
CA ARG A 26 -15.28 7.62 -12.66
C ARG A 26 -15.35 8.27 -11.27
N LEU A 27 -14.95 9.55 -11.16
CA LEU A 27 -15.10 10.44 -9.97
C LEU A 27 -15.25 9.70 -8.63
N ILE A 28 -14.14 9.18 -8.07
CA ILE A 28 -14.20 8.56 -6.74
C ILE A 28 -14.33 9.69 -5.71
N ARG A 29 -15.50 9.78 -5.07
CA ARG A 29 -15.65 10.55 -3.83
C ARG A 29 -15.03 9.76 -2.69
N ALA A 30 -14.22 10.41 -1.85
CA ALA A 30 -13.75 9.80 -0.62
C ALA A 30 -14.96 9.39 0.26
N LYS A 31 -14.91 8.16 0.81
CA LYS A 31 -15.85 7.70 1.82
C LYS A 31 -15.40 8.22 3.19
N GLY A 32 -16.33 8.62 4.05
CA GLY A 32 -16.00 9.07 5.41
C GLY A 32 -15.21 10.39 5.47
N LEU A 33 -15.53 11.37 4.64
CA LEU A 33 -14.82 12.67 4.54
C LEU A 33 -14.67 13.44 5.87
N ASN A 34 -15.52 13.13 6.86
CA ASN A 34 -15.51 13.78 8.18
C ASN A 34 -14.95 12.88 9.28
N GLU A 35 -14.46 11.69 8.92
CA GLU A 35 -13.89 10.72 9.85
C GLU A 35 -12.37 10.77 9.80
N LYS A 36 -11.73 10.55 10.94
CA LYS A 36 -10.27 10.42 10.99
C LYS A 36 -9.89 9.06 10.42
N LEU A 37 -9.22 9.06 9.27
CA LEU A 37 -8.77 7.84 8.62
C LEU A 37 -7.76 7.10 9.52
N GLN A 38 -8.05 5.84 9.79
CA GLN A 38 -7.17 4.92 10.51
C GLN A 38 -6.33 4.13 9.52
N VAL A 39 -5.01 4.16 9.69
CA VAL A 39 -4.05 3.60 8.73
C VAL A 39 -3.14 2.58 9.43
N GLY A 40 -2.99 1.43 8.79
CA GLY A 40 -2.00 0.42 9.15
C GLY A 40 -0.88 0.36 8.12
N PHE A 41 0.35 0.12 8.58
CA PHE A 41 1.55 0.04 7.74
C PHE A 41 2.11 -1.38 7.76
N ILE A 42 2.42 -1.91 6.57
CA ILE A 42 3.07 -3.22 6.39
C ILE A 42 4.46 -2.97 5.80
N ALA A 43 5.46 -3.71 6.28
CA ALA A 43 6.87 -3.44 6.06
C ALA A 43 7.25 -2.05 6.63
N ALA A 44 7.01 -1.88 7.93
CA ALA A 44 7.16 -0.60 8.62
C ALA A 44 8.61 -0.05 8.67
N GLY A 45 9.62 -0.79 8.21
CA GLY A 45 10.99 -0.26 8.05
C GLY A 45 11.20 0.66 6.83
N GLY A 46 12.37 1.30 6.78
CA GLY A 46 12.85 2.05 5.60
C GLY A 46 11.87 3.14 5.14
N GLN A 47 11.31 2.99 3.94
CA GLN A 47 10.44 3.98 3.32
C GLN A 47 9.12 4.18 4.07
N ALA A 48 8.64 3.17 4.79
CA ALA A 48 7.45 3.32 5.59
C ALA A 48 7.58 4.41 6.66
N GLY A 49 8.78 4.65 7.21
CA GLY A 49 9.00 5.75 8.17
C GLY A 49 8.71 7.14 7.60
N SER A 50 9.01 7.37 6.31
CA SER A 50 8.62 8.60 5.63
C SER A 50 7.11 8.70 5.47
N HIS A 51 6.46 7.59 5.08
CA HIS A 51 5.02 7.54 4.83
C HIS A 51 4.20 7.67 6.11
N THR A 52 4.67 7.11 7.23
CA THR A 52 4.02 7.25 8.54
C THR A 52 4.09 8.70 9.02
N GLY A 53 5.25 9.35 8.87
CA GLY A 53 5.42 10.77 9.18
C GLY A 53 4.52 11.67 8.33
N GLN A 54 4.46 11.44 7.02
CA GLN A 54 3.56 12.17 6.11
C GLN A 54 2.09 11.95 6.46
N SER A 55 1.71 10.70 6.77
CA SER A 55 0.34 10.36 7.16
C SER A 55 -0.05 11.02 8.47
N HIS A 56 0.85 11.01 9.46
CA HIS A 56 0.64 11.71 10.72
C HIS A 56 0.49 13.21 10.51
N GLY A 57 1.37 13.83 9.72
CA GLY A 57 1.30 15.26 9.38
C GLY A 57 0.03 15.65 8.60
N ALA A 58 -0.53 14.73 7.82
CA ALA A 58 -1.81 14.91 7.15
C ALA A 58 -3.03 14.62 8.04
N GLY A 59 -2.84 14.38 9.35
CA GLY A 59 -3.92 14.20 10.31
C GLY A 59 -4.52 12.79 10.35
N LEU A 60 -3.87 11.79 9.74
CA LEU A 60 -4.30 10.39 9.83
C LEU A 60 -3.91 9.77 11.18
N GLN A 61 -4.68 8.77 11.61
CA GLN A 61 -4.36 7.99 12.81
C GLN A 61 -3.61 6.72 12.41
N CYS A 62 -2.31 6.66 12.68
CA CYS A 62 -1.48 5.50 12.39
C CYS A 62 -1.64 4.47 13.54
N ILE A 63 -2.44 3.43 13.33
CA ILE A 63 -2.90 2.54 14.42
C ILE A 63 -2.21 1.18 14.48
N ALA A 64 -1.56 0.75 13.41
CA ALA A 64 -0.99 -0.59 13.31
C ALA A 64 0.28 -0.60 12.46
N PHE A 65 1.26 -1.40 12.87
CA PHE A 65 2.55 -1.53 12.20
C PHE A 65 2.95 -3.00 12.19
N ALA A 66 3.30 -3.51 11.00
CA ALA A 66 3.77 -4.87 10.81
C ALA A 66 5.12 -4.85 10.10
N GLU A 67 6.11 -5.54 10.68
CA GLU A 67 7.45 -5.70 10.11
C GLU A 67 7.98 -7.09 10.45
N VAL A 68 8.62 -7.74 9.47
CA VAL A 68 9.22 -9.06 9.66
C VAL A 68 10.58 -8.94 10.35
N ASP A 69 11.31 -7.86 10.04
CA ASP A 69 12.59 -7.55 10.64
C ASP A 69 12.41 -6.73 11.93
N LYS A 70 12.53 -7.43 13.06
CA LYS A 70 12.37 -6.87 14.41
C LYS A 70 13.35 -5.75 14.75
N THR A 71 14.41 -5.54 13.97
CA THR A 71 15.40 -4.50 14.20
C THR A 71 15.15 -3.23 13.39
N ARG A 72 14.25 -3.27 12.40
CA ARG A 72 14.03 -2.17 11.46
C ARG A 72 12.94 -1.19 11.88
N TRP A 73 12.00 -1.61 12.72
CA TRP A 73 10.95 -0.72 13.19
C TRP A 73 11.39 0.07 14.43
N GLY A 74 11.57 1.37 14.26
CA GLY A 74 11.97 2.30 15.32
C GLY A 74 10.81 2.98 16.06
N GLY A 75 9.55 2.69 15.69
CA GLY A 75 8.39 3.43 16.17
C GLY A 75 8.10 4.69 15.36
N VAL A 76 7.02 5.38 15.75
CA VAL A 76 6.62 6.73 15.30
C VAL A 76 6.60 7.67 16.48
#